data_AF-A0A0M4TVA1-F1
#
_entry.id   AF-A0A0M4TVA1-F1
#
_cell.length_a   1.000
_cell.length_b   1.000
_cell.length_c   1.000
_cell.angle_alpha   90.00
_cell.angle_beta   90.00
_cell.angle_gamma   90.00
#
_symmetry.space_group_name_H-M   'P 1'
#
loop_
_entity.id
_entity.type
_entity.pdbx_description
1 polymer ?
#
loop_
_entity_poly.entity_id
_entity_poly.type
_entity_poly.pdbx_seq_one_letter_code
_entity_poly.pdbx_strand_id
1 'polypeptide(L)'
;MGGDNAIIGRDRFLIAEEFPLLVDECDNAARWFKKHLKRGRRYKQFVLAIAQNDTAENYGLQGDKETLYSCCCLVRLGQFARDYARTVLKNPQLEQWLKAGGKKRFMVDDVPCELDLSNWSMGSGAVAQISGGSVDEVQSLMSSLNEYEQIIVNWGQTNPGVVLKARILQQASPPFKKMPPDDIRILFASLADRLIGEVVGDGDRLGWRWSQ
;
A
#
# COMPACT_ATOMS: atom_id res chain seq x y z
N MET A 1 -4.75 -0.75 36.58
CA MET A 1 -5.44 -0.68 35.28
C MET A 1 -4.39 -0.69 34.18
N GLY A 2 -4.43 -1.69 33.29
CA GLY A 2 -3.32 -2.05 32.39
C GLY A 2 -3.14 -1.08 31.22
N GLY A 3 -1.87 -0.78 30.90
CA GLY A 3 -1.47 0.19 29.86
C GLY A 3 -1.72 -0.25 28.41
N ASP A 4 -2.28 -1.44 28.17
CA ASP A 4 -2.51 -1.96 26.82
C ASP A 4 -3.66 -1.24 26.10
N ASN A 5 -4.64 -0.70 26.84
CA ASN A 5 -5.70 0.12 26.27
C ASN A 5 -5.21 1.45 25.68
N ALA A 6 -4.01 1.91 26.04
CA ALA A 6 -3.42 3.14 25.51
C ALA A 6 -2.89 2.98 24.07
N ILE A 7 -2.82 1.76 23.54
CA ILE A 7 -2.20 1.45 22.23
C ILE A 7 -3.27 1.12 21.17
N ILE A 8 -4.53 0.93 21.57
CA ILE A 8 -5.64 0.64 20.67
C ILE A 8 -5.78 1.75 19.62
N GLY A 9 -5.82 1.36 18.34
CA GLY A 9 -5.97 2.29 17.20
C GLY A 9 -4.70 3.01 16.77
N ARG A 10 -3.52 2.64 17.30
CA ARG A 10 -2.22 3.26 16.96
C ARG A 10 -1.32 2.36 16.12
N ASP A 11 -1.89 1.37 15.47
CA ASP A 11 -1.18 0.44 14.59
C ASP A 11 -0.55 1.23 13.43
N ARG A 12 0.73 0.98 13.16
CA ARG A 12 1.46 1.70 12.10
C ARG A 12 2.35 0.76 11.31
N PHE A 13 2.37 0.96 10.01
CA PHE A 13 3.36 0.37 9.12
C PHE A 13 4.17 1.51 8.50
N LEU A 14 5.46 1.54 8.81
CA LEU A 14 6.38 2.59 8.38
C LEU A 14 7.23 2.04 7.24
N ILE A 15 7.38 2.81 6.18
CA ILE A 15 8.26 2.47 5.07
C ILE A 15 9.39 3.48 5.07
N ALA A 16 10.62 3.00 5.15
CA ALA A 16 11.82 3.80 5.09
C ALA A 16 12.62 3.36 3.86
N GLU A 17 12.45 4.13 2.79
CA GLU A 17 13.16 3.93 1.53
C GLU A 17 14.60 4.44 1.65
N GLU A 18 15.54 3.73 1.01
CA GLU A 18 16.98 3.97 1.10
C GLU A 18 17.45 4.21 2.54
N PHE A 19 17.19 3.23 3.42
CA PHE A 19 17.54 3.31 4.83
C PHE A 19 19.03 3.64 5.13
N PRO A 20 20.02 3.21 4.31
CA PRO A 20 21.40 3.62 4.51
C PRO A 20 21.59 5.13 4.52
N LEU A 21 20.87 5.87 3.67
CA LEU A 21 20.91 7.33 3.67
C LEU A 21 20.44 7.92 5.00
N LEU A 22 19.42 7.32 5.62
CA LEU A 22 18.95 7.74 6.94
C LEU A 22 19.99 7.46 8.02
N VAL A 23 20.74 6.36 7.91
CA VAL A 23 21.84 6.05 8.85
C VAL A 23 22.94 7.11 8.73
N ASP A 24 23.27 7.52 7.50
CA ASP A 24 24.33 8.49 7.22
C ASP A 24 23.95 9.93 7.58
N GLU A 25 22.70 10.34 7.33
CA GLU A 25 22.26 11.72 7.49
C GLU A 25 21.53 12.02 8.80
N CYS A 26 21.00 11.00 9.49
CA CYS A 26 20.21 11.18 10.71
C CYS A 26 20.82 10.47 11.92
N ASP A 27 21.34 11.25 12.88
CA ASP A 27 21.97 10.77 14.13
C ASP A 27 21.13 9.76 14.93
N ASN A 28 19.80 9.81 14.80
CA ASN A 28 18.87 8.98 15.56
C ASN A 28 18.38 7.75 14.79
N ALA A 29 18.67 7.58 13.50
CA ALA A 29 18.08 6.53 12.66
C ALA A 29 18.38 5.12 13.16
N ALA A 30 19.66 4.81 13.43
CA ALA A 30 20.09 3.52 13.96
C ALA A 30 19.40 3.17 15.30
N ARG A 31 19.37 4.14 16.22
CA ARG A 31 18.72 3.98 17.54
C ARG A 31 17.21 3.81 17.40
N TRP A 32 16.60 4.56 16.51
CA TRP A 32 15.17 4.50 16.21
C TRP A 32 14.79 3.13 15.66
N PHE A 33 15.51 2.65 14.64
CA PHE A 33 15.26 1.37 14.00
C PHE A 33 15.41 0.21 14.98
N LYS A 34 16.49 0.19 15.77
CA LYS A 34 16.73 -0.83 16.80
C LYS A 34 15.62 -0.89 17.85
N LYS A 35 15.00 0.24 18.21
CA LYS A 35 13.82 0.25 19.10
C LYS A 35 12.60 -0.38 18.44
N HIS A 36 12.36 -0.10 17.17
CA HIS A 36 11.28 -0.72 16.41
C HIS A 36 11.47 -2.23 16.28
N LEU A 37 12.69 -2.69 15.96
CA LEU A 37 12.97 -4.13 15.87
C LEU A 37 12.69 -4.87 17.19
N LYS A 38 13.16 -4.33 18.33
CA LYS A 38 13.06 -5.02 19.63
C LYS A 38 11.70 -4.88 20.30
N ARG A 39 10.96 -3.80 20.04
CA ARG A 39 9.72 -3.47 20.79
C ARG A 39 8.50 -3.22 19.92
N GLY A 40 8.66 -3.05 18.61
CA GLY A 40 7.59 -2.67 17.67
C GLY A 40 6.41 -3.63 17.70
N ARG A 41 6.66 -4.95 17.81
CA ARG A 41 5.61 -5.97 17.94
C ARG A 41 4.64 -5.70 19.09
N ARG A 42 5.14 -5.29 20.26
CA ARG A 42 4.30 -4.97 21.43
C ARG A 42 3.35 -3.80 21.14
N TYR A 43 3.82 -2.84 20.34
CA TYR A 43 3.07 -1.63 20.01
C TYR A 43 2.35 -1.70 18.66
N LYS A 44 2.38 -2.86 17.98
CA LYS A 44 1.87 -3.04 16.61
C LYS A 44 2.43 -2.01 15.62
N GLN A 45 3.71 -1.69 15.78
CA GLN A 45 4.45 -0.79 14.90
C GLN A 45 5.48 -1.61 14.13
N PHE A 46 5.26 -1.74 12.83
CA PHE A 46 6.10 -2.50 11.93
C PHE A 46 6.84 -1.55 10.98
N VAL A 47 8.02 -1.96 10.53
CA VAL A 47 8.87 -1.16 9.65
C VAL A 47 9.31 -2.02 8.47
N LEU A 48 9.18 -1.48 7.26
CA LEU A 48 9.86 -1.93 6.06
C LEU A 48 11.03 -0.97 5.81
N ALA A 49 12.25 -1.43 6.07
CA ALA A 49 13.47 -0.70 5.74
C ALA A 49 14.05 -1.28 4.44
N ILE A 50 14.29 -0.43 3.45
CA ILE A 50 14.75 -0.83 2.12
C ILE A 50 16.19 -0.39 1.96
N ALA A 51 17.06 -1.29 1.54
CA ALA A 51 18.45 -1.01 1.20
C ALA A 51 18.87 -1.83 -0.02
N GLN A 52 19.92 -1.39 -0.70
CA GLN A 52 20.45 -2.12 -1.85
C GLN A 52 21.18 -3.41 -1.49
N ASN A 53 21.69 -3.56 -0.26
CA ASN A 53 22.28 -4.80 0.23
C ASN A 53 21.79 -5.10 1.67
N ASP A 54 21.90 -6.35 2.10
CA ASP A 54 21.39 -6.82 3.40
C ASP A 54 22.43 -6.80 4.53
N THR A 55 23.44 -5.92 4.44
CA THR A 55 24.46 -5.82 5.50
C THR A 55 23.91 -5.13 6.74
N ALA A 56 24.30 -5.58 7.93
CA ALA A 56 23.86 -4.98 9.19
C ALA A 56 24.26 -3.50 9.33
N GLU A 57 25.38 -3.10 8.74
CA GLU A 57 25.87 -1.72 8.73
C GLU A 57 24.92 -0.77 8.01
N ASN A 58 24.41 -1.16 6.84
CA ASN A 58 23.40 -0.42 6.08
C ASN A 58 22.11 -0.12 6.87
N TYR A 59 21.86 -0.85 7.95
CA TYR A 59 20.72 -0.61 8.85
C TYR A 59 21.10 0.04 10.19
N GLY A 60 22.33 0.53 10.32
CA GLY A 60 22.84 1.11 11.57
C GLY A 60 22.99 0.07 12.69
N LEU A 61 23.15 -1.21 12.34
CA LEU A 61 23.30 -2.35 13.26
C LEU A 61 24.73 -2.91 13.25
N GLN A 62 25.73 -2.06 13.00
CA GLN A 62 27.14 -2.47 13.05
C GLN A 62 27.47 -3.09 14.40
N GLY A 63 28.05 -4.30 14.40
CA GLY A 63 28.33 -5.08 15.61
C GLY A 63 27.11 -5.80 16.23
N ASP A 64 25.90 -5.65 15.67
CA ASP A 64 24.66 -6.30 16.15
C ASP A 64 23.90 -6.98 15.00
N LYS A 65 24.63 -7.74 14.18
CA LYS A 65 24.07 -8.48 13.04
C LYS A 65 22.96 -9.45 13.46
N GLU A 66 23.05 -10.00 14.66
CA GLU A 66 22.06 -10.96 15.18
C GLU A 66 20.69 -10.31 15.33
N THR A 67 20.61 -9.03 15.73
CA THR A 67 19.34 -8.30 15.79
C THR A 67 18.68 -8.22 14.41
N LEU A 68 19.44 -8.03 13.32
CA LEU A 68 18.88 -8.02 11.96
C LEU A 68 18.23 -9.37 11.63
N TYR A 69 18.97 -10.47 11.78
CA TYR A 69 18.48 -11.79 11.37
C TYR A 69 17.46 -12.42 12.33
N SER A 70 17.40 -11.99 13.60
CA SER A 70 16.44 -12.51 14.58
C SER A 70 15.14 -11.71 14.64
N CYS A 71 15.16 -10.44 14.26
CA CYS A 71 13.99 -9.54 14.40
C CYS A 71 13.36 -9.14 13.06
N CYS A 72 14.04 -9.38 11.93
CA CYS A 72 13.53 -9.05 10.60
C CYS A 72 13.28 -10.30 9.76
N CYS A 73 12.33 -10.19 8.83
CA CYS A 73 12.25 -11.06 7.66
C CYS A 73 12.96 -10.36 6.50
N LEU A 74 13.90 -11.03 5.86
CA LEU A 74 14.69 -10.46 4.78
C LEU A 74 14.07 -10.79 3.42
N VAL A 75 13.59 -9.77 2.72
CA VAL A 75 13.08 -9.92 1.36
C VAL A 75 14.21 -9.65 0.37
N ARG A 76 14.64 -10.70 -0.34
CA ARG A 76 15.69 -10.60 -1.37
C ARG A 76 15.07 -10.66 -2.75
N LEU A 77 15.40 -9.68 -3.59
CA LEU A 77 14.86 -9.55 -4.95
C LEU A 77 15.94 -9.77 -6.01
N GLY A 78 15.52 -10.17 -7.22
CA GLY A 78 16.34 -10.10 -8.43
C GLY A 78 17.71 -10.79 -8.32
N GLN A 79 18.80 -10.03 -8.50
CA GLN A 79 20.17 -10.56 -8.44
C GLN A 79 20.54 -11.06 -7.04
N PHE A 80 20.14 -10.34 -5.98
CA PHE A 80 20.44 -10.74 -4.60
C PHE A 80 19.81 -12.08 -4.22
N ALA A 81 18.56 -12.32 -4.63
CA ALA A 81 17.92 -13.62 -4.41
C ALA A 81 18.67 -14.77 -5.11
N ARG A 82 19.08 -14.55 -6.36
CA ARG A 82 19.81 -15.54 -7.17
C ARG A 82 21.19 -15.83 -6.59
N ASP A 83 21.91 -14.79 -6.19
CA ASP A 83 23.23 -14.94 -5.58
C ASP A 83 23.15 -15.63 -4.23
N TYR A 84 22.13 -15.32 -3.42
CA TYR A 84 21.88 -15.99 -2.15
C TYR A 84 21.59 -17.49 -2.35
N ALA A 85 20.70 -17.83 -3.28
CA ALA A 85 20.39 -19.21 -3.64
C ALA A 85 21.63 -19.98 -4.11
N ARG A 86 22.49 -19.36 -4.94
CA ARG A 86 23.70 -19.96 -5.48
C ARG A 86 24.81 -20.13 -4.45
N THR A 87 25.09 -19.08 -3.68
CA THR A 87 26.30 -18.99 -2.85
C THR A 87 26.09 -19.44 -1.41
N VAL A 88 24.92 -19.11 -0.82
CA VAL A 88 24.61 -19.41 0.57
C VAL A 88 23.89 -20.74 0.68
N LEU A 89 22.79 -20.89 -0.05
CA LEU A 89 21.98 -22.12 -0.02
C LEU A 89 22.56 -23.24 -0.89
N LYS A 90 23.49 -22.92 -1.80
CA LYS A 90 24.10 -23.86 -2.75
C LYS A 90 23.06 -24.64 -3.56
N ASN A 91 21.96 -23.97 -3.93
CA ASN A 91 20.83 -24.56 -4.64
C ASN A 91 20.72 -23.98 -6.08
N PRO A 92 21.39 -24.59 -7.07
CA PRO A 92 21.38 -24.09 -8.46
C PRO A 92 20.01 -24.22 -9.13
N GLN A 93 19.16 -25.16 -8.70
CA GLN A 93 17.80 -25.28 -9.23
C GLN A 93 16.94 -24.10 -8.78
N LEU A 94 17.06 -23.69 -7.52
CA LEU A 94 16.39 -22.50 -7.01
C LEU A 94 16.85 -21.23 -7.72
N GLU A 95 18.15 -21.06 -7.96
CA GLU A 95 18.68 -19.94 -8.75
C GLU A 95 18.03 -19.90 -10.16
N GLN A 96 17.94 -21.04 -10.84
CA GLN A 96 17.30 -21.13 -12.16
C GLN A 96 15.79 -20.83 -12.08
N TRP A 97 15.10 -21.33 -11.06
CA TRP A 97 13.68 -21.07 -10.84
C TRP A 97 13.41 -19.57 -10.61
N LEU A 98 14.22 -18.91 -9.78
CA LEU A 98 14.18 -17.46 -9.55
C LEU A 98 14.42 -16.68 -10.86
N LYS A 99 15.43 -17.09 -11.63
CA LYS A 99 15.75 -16.46 -12.94
C LYS A 99 14.59 -16.59 -13.93
N ALA A 100 13.92 -17.74 -13.97
CA ALA A 100 12.84 -18.01 -14.91
C ALA A 100 11.57 -17.18 -14.64
N GLY A 101 11.28 -16.82 -13.38
CA GLY A 101 10.09 -16.03 -13.03
C GLY A 101 10.25 -14.51 -13.12
N GLY A 102 11.43 -14.02 -13.52
CA GLY A 102 11.70 -12.59 -13.65
C GLY A 102 11.44 -11.82 -12.35
N LYS A 103 10.63 -10.76 -12.41
CA LYS A 103 10.31 -9.89 -11.26
C LYS A 103 9.28 -10.49 -10.29
N LYS A 104 8.64 -11.60 -10.64
CA LYS A 104 7.58 -12.20 -9.81
C LYS A 104 8.14 -13.13 -8.74
N ARG A 105 9.34 -13.66 -8.92
CA ARG A 105 9.95 -14.62 -8.00
C ARG A 105 11.04 -13.95 -7.16
N PHE A 106 11.00 -14.20 -5.87
CA PHE A 106 11.87 -13.60 -4.88
C PHE A 106 12.07 -14.56 -3.71
N MET A 107 12.85 -14.16 -2.72
CA MET A 107 13.04 -14.92 -1.50
C MET A 107 12.62 -14.11 -0.29
N VAL A 108 11.99 -14.79 0.67
CA VAL A 108 11.77 -14.28 2.03
C VAL A 108 12.56 -15.18 2.96
N ASP A 109 13.62 -14.63 3.56
CA ASP A 109 14.67 -15.38 4.22
C ASP A 109 15.22 -16.49 3.30
N ASP A 110 15.01 -17.75 3.67
CA ASP A 110 15.45 -18.93 2.91
C ASP A 110 14.33 -19.56 2.09
N VAL A 111 13.14 -18.94 2.07
CA VAL A 111 11.94 -19.49 1.45
C VAL A 111 11.74 -18.86 0.07
N PRO A 112 11.58 -19.66 -1.01
CA PRO A 112 11.19 -19.15 -2.31
C PRO A 112 9.74 -18.67 -2.31
N CYS A 113 9.51 -17.50 -2.91
CA CYS A 113 8.18 -16.91 -3.02
C CYS A 113 7.92 -16.48 -4.48
N GLU A 114 6.66 -16.60 -4.90
CA GLU A 114 6.18 -16.11 -6.18
C GLU A 114 4.99 -15.19 -5.95
N LEU A 115 5.08 -13.97 -6.47
CA LEU A 115 3.99 -13.00 -6.44
C LEU A 115 2.99 -13.38 -7.51
N ASP A 116 1.90 -14.02 -7.08
CA ASP A 116 0.76 -14.24 -7.95
C ASP A 116 -0.16 -13.02 -7.93
N LEU A 117 -0.10 -12.25 -9.02
CA LEU A 117 -0.97 -11.09 -9.23
C LEU A 117 -2.31 -11.47 -9.88
N SER A 118 -2.56 -12.75 -10.17
CA SER A 118 -3.83 -13.21 -10.76
C SER A 118 -5.04 -12.81 -9.92
N ASN A 119 -4.87 -12.78 -8.59
CA ASN A 119 -5.89 -12.36 -7.63
C ASN A 119 -5.73 -10.91 -7.15
N TRP A 120 -4.68 -10.21 -7.57
CA TRP A 120 -4.51 -8.79 -7.21
C TRP A 120 -5.60 -7.93 -7.86
N SER A 121 -6.10 -8.35 -9.03
CA SER A 121 -7.32 -7.78 -9.61
C SER A 121 -8.59 -8.24 -8.90
N MET A 122 -8.62 -9.30 -8.10
CA MET A 122 -9.86 -9.70 -7.40
C MET A 122 -10.21 -8.82 -6.19
N GLY A 123 -9.25 -8.04 -5.68
CA GLY A 123 -9.53 -6.96 -4.70
C GLY A 123 -9.81 -5.60 -5.33
N SER A 124 -9.59 -5.46 -6.65
CA SER A 124 -9.69 -4.20 -7.40
C SER A 124 -10.42 -4.36 -8.74
N GLY A 125 -11.25 -5.39 -8.88
CA GLY A 125 -11.71 -5.84 -10.20
C GLY A 125 -12.16 -7.30 -10.26
N ALA A 126 -12.89 -7.79 -9.25
CA ALA A 126 -13.77 -8.94 -9.46
C ALA A 126 -14.95 -8.49 -10.34
N VAL A 127 -14.67 -8.22 -11.62
CA VAL A 127 -15.66 -8.18 -12.68
C VAL A 127 -16.06 -9.63 -12.93
N ALA A 128 -16.94 -10.14 -12.07
CA ALA A 128 -17.87 -11.15 -12.56
C ALA A 128 -18.68 -10.42 -13.63
N GLN A 129 -18.54 -10.85 -14.88
CA GLN A 129 -19.51 -10.50 -15.91
C GLN A 129 -20.85 -11.09 -15.47
N ILE A 130 -21.61 -10.32 -14.70
CA ILE A 130 -23.00 -10.62 -14.39
C ILE A 130 -23.81 -9.58 -15.15
N SER A 131 -24.25 -10.03 -16.31
CA SER A 131 -25.34 -9.41 -17.03
C SER A 131 -26.56 -9.36 -16.10
N GLY A 132 -26.85 -8.18 -15.56
CA GLY A 132 -28.04 -7.89 -14.75
C GLY A 132 -27.79 -7.84 -13.25
N GLY A 133 -27.27 -6.71 -12.75
CA GLY A 133 -27.19 -6.44 -11.30
C GLY A 133 -28.53 -5.96 -10.75
N SER A 134 -29.09 -6.71 -9.80
CA SER A 134 -30.24 -6.30 -8.98
C SER A 134 -29.85 -5.18 -8.00
N VAL A 135 -30.84 -4.37 -7.62
CA VAL A 135 -30.76 -3.18 -6.75
C VAL A 135 -29.99 -3.42 -5.43
N ASP A 136 -29.92 -4.67 -4.95
CA ASP A 136 -29.31 -5.04 -3.68
C ASP A 136 -27.76 -4.99 -3.64
N GLU A 137 -27.07 -5.14 -4.79
CA GLU A 137 -25.59 -5.14 -4.83
C GLU A 137 -24.99 -3.71 -4.75
N VAL A 138 -25.70 -2.73 -5.33
CA VAL A 138 -25.33 -1.31 -5.24
C VAL A 138 -25.43 -0.83 -3.79
N GLN A 139 -26.44 -1.29 -3.05
CA GLN A 139 -26.63 -0.96 -1.64
C GLN A 139 -25.46 -1.45 -0.76
N SER A 140 -24.92 -2.64 -1.07
CA SER A 140 -23.76 -3.19 -0.36
C SER A 140 -22.48 -2.40 -0.62
N LEU A 141 -22.22 -1.96 -1.85
CA LEU A 141 -21.08 -1.10 -2.20
C LEU A 141 -21.17 0.26 -1.50
N MET A 142 -22.37 0.85 -1.44
CA MET A 142 -22.61 2.13 -0.76
C MET A 142 -22.36 2.10 0.76
N SER A 143 -22.50 0.92 1.39
CA SER A 143 -22.23 0.75 2.84
C SER A 143 -20.74 0.84 3.22
N SER A 144 -19.86 0.80 2.22
CA SER A 144 -18.39 0.85 2.38
C SER A 144 -17.77 2.18 1.95
N LEU A 145 -18.59 3.21 1.70
CA LEU A 145 -18.13 4.54 1.32
C LEU A 145 -17.78 5.38 2.56
N ASN A 146 -16.71 6.16 2.46
CA ASN A 146 -16.45 7.18 3.47
C ASN A 146 -17.38 8.40 3.28
N GLU A 147 -17.41 9.30 4.26
CA GLU A 147 -18.31 10.47 4.26
C GLU A 147 -18.14 11.36 3.01
N TYR A 148 -16.91 11.54 2.52
CA TYR A 148 -16.63 12.35 1.32
C TYR A 148 -17.13 11.65 0.04
N GLU A 149 -16.84 10.37 -0.09
CA GLU A 149 -17.31 9.55 -1.22
C GLU A 149 -18.85 9.52 -1.28
N GLN A 150 -19.50 9.42 -0.11
CA GLN A 150 -20.96 9.39 -0.03
C GLN A 150 -21.59 10.72 -0.43
N ILE A 151 -20.97 11.86 -0.10
CA ILE A 151 -21.42 13.18 -0.58
C ILE A 151 -21.33 13.27 -2.11
N ILE A 152 -20.24 12.77 -2.70
CA ILE A 152 -20.05 12.77 -4.16
C ILE A 152 -21.11 11.91 -4.85
N VAL A 153 -21.35 10.70 -4.33
CA VAL A 153 -22.36 9.78 -4.86
C VAL A 153 -23.77 10.36 -4.73
N ASN A 154 -24.15 10.91 -3.58
CA ASN A 154 -25.45 11.54 -3.37
C ASN A 154 -25.67 12.74 -4.33
N TRP A 155 -24.62 13.53 -4.56
CA TRP A 155 -24.67 14.61 -5.56
C TRP A 155 -24.87 14.05 -6.97
N GLY A 156 -24.16 12.98 -7.33
CA GLY A 156 -24.27 12.32 -8.63
C GLY A 156 -25.65 11.71 -8.90
N GLN A 157 -26.23 11.06 -7.90
CA GLN A 157 -27.58 10.48 -7.98
C GLN A 157 -28.67 11.55 -8.18
N THR A 158 -28.48 12.74 -7.60
CA THR A 158 -29.39 13.88 -7.79
C THR A 158 -29.15 14.63 -9.11
N ASN A 159 -28.00 14.43 -9.76
CA ASN A 159 -27.60 15.08 -11.01
C ASN A 159 -27.05 14.06 -12.03
N PRO A 160 -27.87 13.10 -12.49
CA PRO A 160 -27.41 12.02 -13.36
C PRO A 160 -26.89 12.56 -14.69
N GLY A 161 -25.78 12.00 -15.17
CA GLY A 161 -25.17 12.40 -16.44
C GLY A 161 -24.41 13.75 -16.42
N VAL A 162 -24.40 14.47 -15.29
CA VAL A 162 -23.66 15.72 -15.14
C VAL A 162 -22.25 15.45 -14.64
N VAL A 163 -21.25 16.10 -15.26
CA VAL A 163 -19.85 16.00 -14.83
C VAL A 163 -19.60 16.93 -13.64
N LEU A 164 -19.40 16.34 -12.48
CA LEU A 164 -18.96 17.01 -11.26
C LEU A 164 -17.48 17.38 -11.35
N LYS A 165 -17.16 18.64 -11.08
CA LYS A 165 -15.77 19.14 -10.99
C LYS A 165 -15.42 19.45 -9.55
N ALA A 166 -14.13 19.32 -9.20
CA ALA A 166 -13.64 19.60 -7.85
C ALA A 166 -14.06 20.98 -7.33
N ARG A 167 -14.00 22.00 -8.19
CA ARG A 167 -14.45 23.37 -7.86
C ARG A 167 -15.92 23.44 -7.44
N ILE A 168 -16.80 22.64 -8.04
CA ILE A 168 -18.23 22.62 -7.73
C ILE A 168 -18.42 22.07 -6.30
N LEU A 169 -17.71 20.99 -5.93
CA LEU A 169 -17.76 20.43 -4.58
C LEU A 169 -17.23 21.42 -3.52
N GLN A 170 -16.13 22.11 -3.81
CA GLN A 170 -15.57 23.13 -2.91
C GLN A 170 -16.56 24.28 -2.64
N GLN A 171 -17.41 24.60 -3.61
CA GLN A 171 -18.42 25.66 -3.49
C GLN A 171 -19.71 25.16 -2.83
N ALA A 172 -20.13 23.94 -3.13
CA ALA A 172 -21.42 23.39 -2.73
C ALA A 172 -21.39 22.67 -1.38
N SER A 173 -20.24 22.15 -0.95
CA SER A 173 -20.15 21.25 0.21
C SER A 173 -19.09 21.73 1.22
N PRO A 174 -19.48 22.07 2.48
CA PRO A 174 -18.56 22.53 3.50
C PRO A 174 -17.34 21.63 3.76
N PRO A 175 -17.46 20.28 3.77
CA PRO A 175 -16.30 19.39 3.99
C PRO A 175 -15.19 19.55 2.94
N PHE A 176 -15.56 19.93 1.71
CA PHE A 176 -14.61 20.05 0.60
C PHE A 176 -13.98 21.44 0.50
N LYS A 177 -14.50 22.45 1.22
CA LYS A 177 -14.10 23.86 1.06
C LYS A 177 -12.60 24.12 1.27
N LYS A 178 -11.95 23.35 2.14
CA LYS A 178 -10.51 23.46 2.44
C LYS A 178 -9.66 22.35 1.80
N MET A 179 -10.28 21.44 1.05
CA MET A 179 -9.59 20.33 0.42
C MET A 179 -8.97 20.79 -0.90
N PRO A 180 -7.67 20.51 -1.16
CA PRO A 180 -7.03 20.75 -2.45
C PRO A 180 -7.79 20.07 -3.60
N PRO A 181 -7.87 20.68 -4.80
CA PRO A 181 -8.54 20.07 -5.95
C PRO A 181 -7.99 18.69 -6.34
N ASP A 182 -6.69 18.46 -6.17
CA ASP A 182 -6.05 17.18 -6.48
C ASP A 182 -6.53 16.06 -5.56
N ASP A 183 -6.68 16.32 -4.26
CA ASP A 183 -7.23 15.35 -3.31
C ASP A 183 -8.67 14.98 -3.66
N ILE A 184 -9.47 15.94 -4.14
CA ILE A 184 -10.83 15.68 -4.63
C ILE A 184 -10.82 14.80 -5.89
N ARG A 185 -9.85 15.01 -6.78
CA ARG A 185 -9.69 14.19 -8.00
C ARG A 185 -9.25 12.77 -7.67
N ILE A 186 -8.46 12.57 -6.60
CA ILE A 186 -8.13 11.23 -6.09
C ILE A 186 -9.42 10.51 -5.64
N LEU A 187 -10.35 11.20 -4.98
CA LEU A 187 -11.65 10.62 -4.62
C LEU A 187 -12.48 10.26 -5.86
N PHE A 188 -12.44 11.07 -6.91
CA PHE A 188 -13.08 10.75 -8.19
C PHE A 188 -12.51 9.49 -8.84
N ALA A 189 -11.19 9.36 -8.86
CA ALA A 189 -10.51 8.15 -9.35
C ALA A 189 -10.88 6.93 -8.49
N SER A 190 -10.82 7.05 -7.16
CA SER A 190 -11.21 5.99 -6.21
C SER A 190 -12.64 5.48 -6.45
N LEU A 191 -13.59 6.38 -6.69
CA LEU A 191 -14.98 6.02 -6.98
C LEU A 191 -15.11 5.28 -8.32
N ALA A 192 -14.44 5.77 -9.37
CA ALA A 192 -14.48 5.12 -10.67
C ALA A 192 -13.76 3.76 -10.68
N ASP A 193 -12.65 3.62 -9.95
CA ASP A 193 -11.95 2.34 -9.75
C ASP A 193 -12.85 1.30 -9.06
N ARG A 194 -13.82 1.76 -8.25
CA ARG A 194 -14.85 0.95 -7.60
C ARG A 194 -16.11 0.76 -8.45
N LEU A 195 -16.09 1.18 -9.71
CA LEU A 195 -17.23 1.15 -10.65
C LEU A 195 -18.44 2.00 -10.18
N ILE A 196 -18.19 3.00 -9.34
CA ILE A 196 -19.19 3.94 -8.86
C ILE A 196 -19.03 5.22 -9.66
N GLY A 197 -19.78 5.33 -10.76
CA GLY A 197 -19.61 6.40 -11.74
C GLY A 197 -18.35 6.26 -12.58
N GLU A 198 -18.00 7.31 -13.31
CA GLU A 198 -16.85 7.32 -14.22
C GLU A 198 -16.10 8.65 -14.16
N VAL A 199 -14.79 8.60 -14.42
CA VAL A 199 -13.95 9.79 -14.57
C VAL A 199 -14.05 10.34 -16.00
N VAL A 200 -14.22 11.65 -16.12
CA VAL A 200 -14.29 12.38 -17.39
C VAL A 200 -13.22 13.48 -17.44
N GLY A 201 -12.29 13.35 -18.38
CA GLY A 201 -11.17 14.27 -18.60
C GLY A 201 -9.86 13.78 -17.98
N ASP A 202 -8.83 14.63 -18.01
CA ASP A 202 -7.48 14.31 -17.53
C ASP A 202 -6.85 15.50 -16.79
N GLY A 203 -5.92 15.22 -15.89
CA GLY A 203 -5.19 16.18 -15.06
C GLY A 203 -6.10 17.20 -14.39
N ASP A 204 -5.85 18.48 -14.63
CA ASP A 204 -6.64 19.56 -14.04
C ASP A 204 -8.10 19.61 -14.48
N ARG A 205 -8.42 18.96 -15.60
CA ARG A 205 -9.77 18.89 -16.14
C ARG A 205 -10.50 17.63 -15.72
N LEU A 206 -9.91 16.79 -14.86
CA LEU A 206 -10.54 15.59 -14.33
C LEU A 206 -11.81 15.96 -13.55
N GLY A 207 -12.92 15.32 -13.93
CA GLY A 207 -14.17 15.34 -13.18
C GLY A 207 -14.76 13.95 -13.07
N TRP A 208 -15.87 13.83 -12.36
CA TRP A 208 -16.55 12.56 -12.16
C TRP A 208 -18.02 12.68 -12.55
N ARG A 209 -18.62 11.62 -13.09
CA ARG A 209 -20.02 11.59 -13.50
C ARG A 209 -20.67 10.33 -12.95
N TRP A 210 -21.91 10.45 -12.48
CA TRP A 210 -22.71 9.28 -12.13
C TRP A 210 -23.12 8.53 -13.42
N SER A 211 -22.73 7.27 -13.51
CA SER A 211 -23.00 6.35 -14.61
C SER A 211 -23.44 4.99 -14.04
N GLN A 212 -24.70 4.91 -13.62
CA GLN A 212 -25.43 3.67 -13.39
C GLN A 212 -26.74 3.72 -14.16
#